data_AF-A0A7S0FPT0-F1
#
_entry.id   AF-A0A7S0FPT0-F1
#
_cell.length_a   1.000
_cell.length_b   1.000
_cell.length_c   1.000
_cell.angle_alpha   90.00
_cell.angle_beta   90.00
_cell.angle_gamma   90.00
#
_symmetry.space_group_name_H-M   'P 1'
#
loop_
_entity.id
_entity.type
_entity.pdbx_description
1 polymer ?
#
loop_
_entity_poly.entity_id
_entity_poly.type
_entity_poly.pdbx_seq_one_letter_code
_entity_poly.pdbx_strand_id
1 'polypeptide(L)'
;AGLILKLVRASIALRGLEPEEAVQALQEQAKAGEAAAAAQAATAARDFQILGRSAVVQLLTGRSLAVLGEYVRRTATEDPTAMGRRPALFGLLLKLGGHFREALGDADPTGPLKEPEGRIELLPLQRWAEWKRTAVGRHMHVLAEVISEAATSLAACPEDGAALLVVAETFFQAECPVGERQRALKVFRATAGRLREREGSR
;
A
#
# COMPACT_ATOMS: atom_id res chain seq x y z
N ALA A 1 7.40 37.89 -1.67
CA ALA A 1 7.53 36.46 -2.04
C ALA A 1 6.72 35.46 -1.18
N GLY A 2 5.92 35.88 -0.17
CA GLY A 2 5.38 34.94 0.84
C GLY A 2 4.09 34.16 0.50
N LEU A 3 3.32 34.58 -0.50
CA LEU A 3 2.01 33.99 -0.82
C LEU A 3 2.12 32.78 -1.75
N ILE A 4 3.03 32.85 -2.73
CA ILE A 4 3.36 31.74 -3.64
C ILE A 4 3.99 30.58 -2.86
N LEU A 5 4.93 30.86 -1.94
CA LEU A 5 5.54 29.85 -1.06
C LEU A 5 4.55 29.16 -0.11
N LYS A 6 3.51 29.87 0.36
CA LYS A 6 2.43 29.28 1.17
C LYS A 6 1.46 28.45 0.32
N LEU A 7 1.18 28.88 -0.92
CA LEU A 7 0.41 28.12 -1.90
C LEU A 7 1.15 26.86 -2.36
N VAL A 8 2.47 26.93 -2.51
CA VAL A 8 3.34 25.77 -2.80
C VAL A 8 3.34 24.81 -1.61
N ARG A 9 3.54 25.27 -0.36
CA ARG A 9 3.41 24.41 0.84
C ARG A 9 2.03 23.78 1.02
N ALA A 10 0.96 24.53 0.75
CA ALA A 10 -0.39 24.00 0.79
C ALA A 10 -0.65 23.00 -0.35
N SER A 11 -0.11 23.26 -1.55
CA SER A 11 -0.14 22.33 -2.69
C SER A 11 0.68 21.06 -2.41
N ILE A 12 1.85 21.18 -1.78
CA ILE A 12 2.72 20.08 -1.32
C ILE A 12 1.97 19.17 -0.36
N ALA A 13 1.29 19.76 0.62
CA ALA A 13 0.48 19.01 1.59
C ALA A 13 -0.80 18.39 0.96
N LEU A 14 -1.31 18.95 -0.14
CA LEU A 14 -2.58 18.53 -0.76
C LEU A 14 -2.43 17.62 -2.00
N ARG A 15 -1.29 17.63 -2.70
CA ARG A 15 -1.07 16.89 -3.97
C ARG A 15 -0.05 15.77 -3.89
N GLY A 16 0.71 15.70 -2.80
CA GLY A 16 1.46 14.53 -2.41
C GLY A 16 2.86 14.41 -2.99
N LEU A 17 3.22 15.02 -4.12
CA LEU A 17 4.58 15.00 -4.69
C LEU A 17 4.82 16.25 -5.56
N GLU A 18 5.96 16.91 -5.37
CA GLU A 18 6.41 18.03 -6.21
C GLU A 18 6.82 17.50 -7.60
N PRO A 19 6.68 18.29 -8.68
CA PRO A 19 7.30 17.94 -9.97
C PRO A 19 8.80 17.69 -9.76
N GLU A 20 9.37 16.65 -10.39
CA GLU A 20 10.80 16.32 -10.23
C GLU A 20 11.69 17.55 -10.51
N GLU A 21 11.31 18.39 -11.48
CA GLU A 21 11.98 19.64 -11.83
C GLU A 21 12.06 20.63 -10.66
N ALA A 22 11.00 20.76 -9.86
CA ALA A 22 10.96 21.63 -8.70
C ALA A 22 11.83 21.08 -7.56
N VAL A 23 11.83 19.76 -7.37
CA VAL A 23 12.68 19.08 -6.39
C VAL A 23 14.16 19.20 -6.77
N GLN A 24 14.46 19.08 -8.06
CA GLN A 24 15.80 19.28 -8.59
C GLN A 24 16.27 20.73 -8.41
N ALA A 25 15.44 21.71 -8.74
CA ALA A 25 15.76 23.13 -8.55
C ALA A 25 16.05 23.46 -7.07
N LEU A 26 15.24 22.94 -6.15
CA LEU A 26 15.47 23.10 -4.71
C LEU A 26 16.78 22.45 -4.26
N GLN A 27 17.10 21.25 -4.77
CA GLN A 27 18.35 20.57 -4.48
C GLN A 27 19.57 21.36 -4.99
N GLU A 28 19.47 21.96 -6.18
CA GLU A 28 20.53 22.76 -6.77
C GLU A 28 20.77 24.06 -5.98
N GLN A 29 19.72 24.77 -5.58
CA GLN A 29 19.82 25.94 -4.70
C GLN A 29 20.43 25.61 -3.33
N ALA A 30 20.03 24.48 -2.74
CA ALA A 30 20.62 24.01 -1.48
C ALA A 30 22.11 23.69 -1.63
N LYS A 31 22.51 23.06 -2.75
CA LYS A 31 23.92 22.77 -3.06
C LYS A 31 24.74 24.04 -3.35
N ALA A 32 24.11 25.09 -3.86
CA ALA A 32 24.73 26.40 -4.07
C ALA A 32 24.98 27.18 -2.77
N GLY A 33 24.58 26.64 -1.60
CA GLY A 33 24.84 27.23 -0.29
C GLY A 33 23.77 28.20 0.19
N GLU A 34 22.62 28.27 -0.47
CA GLU A 34 21.50 29.10 -0.01
C GLU A 34 20.90 28.52 1.28
N ALA A 35 21.11 29.20 2.42
CA ALA A 35 20.67 28.71 3.73
C ALA A 35 19.15 28.43 3.82
N ALA A 36 18.34 29.26 3.16
CA ALA A 36 16.89 29.06 3.10
C ALA A 36 16.52 27.81 2.28
N ALA A 37 17.20 27.55 1.16
CA ALA A 37 16.99 26.37 0.34
C ALA A 37 17.47 25.10 1.07
N ALA A 38 18.59 25.16 1.80
CA ALA A 38 19.07 24.05 2.61
C ALA A 38 18.06 23.63 3.69
N ALA A 39 17.48 24.59 4.42
CA ALA A 39 16.44 24.31 5.42
C ALA A 39 15.16 23.73 4.78
N GLN A 40 14.79 24.21 3.60
CA GLN A 40 13.65 23.68 2.84
C GLN A 40 13.91 22.26 2.32
N ALA A 41 15.11 21.98 1.82
CA ALA A 41 15.51 20.64 1.40
C ALA A 41 15.47 19.65 2.57
N ALA A 42 15.99 20.02 3.75
CA ALA A 42 15.88 19.18 4.94
C ALA A 42 14.43 18.85 5.31
N THR A 43 13.53 19.84 5.20
CA THR A 43 12.10 19.64 5.44
C THR A 43 11.48 18.70 4.40
N ALA A 44 11.73 18.93 3.11
CA ALA A 44 11.20 18.10 2.02
C ALA A 44 11.70 16.65 2.11
N ALA A 45 12.98 16.45 2.39
CA ALA A 45 13.58 15.14 2.60
C ALA A 45 12.90 14.38 3.74
N ARG A 46 12.66 15.04 4.87
CA ARG A 46 11.92 14.46 6.00
C ARG A 46 10.50 14.08 5.58
N ASP A 47 9.81 14.95 4.86
CA ASP A 47 8.44 14.71 4.45
C ASP A 47 8.35 13.52 3.47
N PHE A 48 9.28 13.37 2.52
CA PHE A 48 9.37 12.18 1.67
C PHE A 48 9.62 10.90 2.48
N GLN A 49 10.51 10.93 3.48
CA GLN A 49 10.71 9.78 4.37
C GLN A 49 9.44 9.40 5.13
N ILE A 50 8.72 10.39 5.68
CA ILE A 50 7.44 10.17 6.38
C ILE A 50 6.41 9.59 5.42
N LEU A 51 6.28 10.12 4.20
CA LEU A 51 5.33 9.66 3.20
C LEU A 51 5.55 8.19 2.82
N GLY A 52 6.78 7.80 2.49
CA GLY A 52 7.07 6.41 2.12
C GLY A 52 6.88 5.44 3.29
N ARG A 53 7.31 5.79 4.51
CA ARG A 53 7.15 4.93 5.69
C ARG A 53 5.70 4.79 6.12
N SER A 54 4.97 5.91 6.16
CA SER A 54 3.57 5.91 6.59
C SER A 54 2.67 5.08 5.68
N ALA A 55 2.95 5.04 4.37
CA ALA A 55 2.22 4.16 3.45
C ALA A 55 2.34 2.68 3.83
N VAL A 56 3.54 2.22 4.18
CA VAL A 56 3.78 0.83 4.61
C VAL A 56 3.17 0.57 5.99
N VAL A 57 3.32 1.50 6.93
CA VAL A 57 2.72 1.37 8.26
C VAL A 57 1.19 1.27 8.16
N GLN A 58 0.54 2.11 7.37
CA GLN A 58 -0.91 2.06 7.16
C GLN A 58 -1.36 0.72 6.56
N LEU A 59 -0.58 0.14 5.65
CA LEU A 59 -0.86 -1.20 5.14
C LEU A 59 -0.77 -2.25 6.26
N LEU A 60 0.30 -2.22 7.05
CA LEU A 60 0.58 -3.20 8.11
C LEU A 60 -0.42 -3.12 9.27
N THR A 61 -0.93 -1.93 9.58
CA THR A 61 -1.90 -1.71 10.65
C THR A 61 -3.34 -1.63 10.17
N GLY A 62 -3.57 -1.65 8.86
CA GLY A 62 -4.89 -1.62 8.25
C GLY A 62 -5.65 -2.92 8.49
N ARG A 63 -6.97 -2.83 8.70
CA ARG A 63 -7.84 -4.00 8.91
C ARG A 63 -7.84 -4.95 7.72
N SER A 64 -7.66 -4.41 6.53
CA SER A 64 -7.56 -5.19 5.30
C SER A 64 -6.47 -6.27 5.41
N LEU A 65 -5.28 -5.92 5.91
CA LEU A 65 -4.21 -6.91 6.09
C LEU A 65 -4.28 -7.60 7.46
N ALA A 66 -4.45 -6.82 8.54
CA ALA A 66 -4.38 -7.34 9.90
C ALA A 66 -5.53 -8.28 10.26
N VAL A 67 -6.74 -8.06 9.73
CA VAL A 67 -7.92 -8.89 10.03
C VAL A 67 -8.13 -9.94 8.95
N LEU A 68 -8.20 -9.53 7.67
CA LEU A 68 -8.50 -10.49 6.59
C LEU A 68 -7.30 -11.39 6.28
N GLY A 69 -6.08 -10.84 6.29
CA GLY A 69 -4.87 -11.63 6.15
C GLY A 69 -4.71 -12.64 7.29
N GLU A 70 -5.00 -12.22 8.53
CA GLU A 70 -4.96 -13.12 9.69
C GLU A 70 -6.05 -14.19 9.64
N TYR A 71 -7.27 -13.85 9.20
CA TYR A 71 -8.33 -14.83 8.96
C TYR A 71 -7.86 -15.92 7.98
N VAL A 72 -7.34 -15.52 6.80
CA VAL A 72 -6.83 -16.47 5.81
C VAL A 72 -5.70 -17.32 6.37
N ARG A 73 -4.76 -16.70 7.09
CA ARG A 73 -3.63 -17.40 7.72
C ARG A 73 -4.12 -18.43 8.75
N ARG A 74 -5.05 -18.04 9.61
CA ARG A 74 -5.56 -18.90 10.69
C ARG A 74 -6.33 -20.09 10.12
N THR A 75 -7.28 -19.85 9.22
CA THR A 75 -8.07 -20.91 8.58
C THR A 75 -7.17 -21.86 7.77
N ALA A 76 -6.09 -21.35 7.17
CA ALA A 76 -5.08 -22.18 6.54
C ALA A 76 -4.28 -23.05 7.52
N THR A 77 -3.97 -22.54 8.71
CA THR A 77 -3.20 -23.30 9.72
C THR A 77 -4.02 -24.33 10.47
N GLU A 78 -5.33 -24.11 10.63
CA GLU A 78 -6.24 -25.04 11.32
C GLU A 78 -6.49 -26.32 10.51
N ASP A 79 -6.30 -26.28 9.19
CA ASP A 79 -6.31 -27.45 8.30
C ASP A 79 -4.96 -27.56 7.56
N PRO A 80 -3.99 -28.34 8.07
CA PRO A 80 -2.67 -28.48 7.45
C PRO A 80 -2.70 -29.02 6.01
N THR A 81 -3.79 -29.72 5.63
CA THR A 81 -3.99 -30.23 4.27
C THR A 81 -4.65 -29.20 3.34
N ALA A 82 -5.13 -28.09 3.89
CA ALA A 82 -5.80 -27.01 3.18
C ALA A 82 -4.99 -26.52 1.99
N MET A 83 -3.70 -26.29 2.21
CA MET A 83 -2.82 -25.67 1.21
C MET A 83 -2.54 -26.61 0.05
N GLY A 84 -2.37 -27.91 0.31
CA GLY A 84 -2.23 -28.92 -0.75
C GLY A 84 -3.49 -29.09 -1.60
N ARG A 85 -4.68 -28.90 -1.00
CA ARG A 85 -5.97 -28.96 -1.70
C ARG A 85 -6.34 -27.66 -2.42
N ARG A 86 -5.66 -26.55 -2.14
CA ARG A 86 -5.98 -25.21 -2.62
C ARG A 86 -4.75 -24.54 -3.27
N PRO A 87 -4.23 -25.11 -4.36
CA PRO A 87 -2.99 -24.64 -4.97
C PRO A 87 -3.08 -23.20 -5.48
N ALA A 88 -4.26 -22.75 -5.91
CA ALA A 88 -4.49 -21.36 -6.34
C ALA A 88 -4.27 -20.38 -5.18
N LEU A 89 -4.90 -20.64 -4.03
CA LEU A 89 -4.72 -19.83 -2.81
C LEU A 89 -3.26 -19.83 -2.35
N PHE A 90 -2.61 -20.99 -2.34
CA PHE A 90 -1.20 -21.11 -1.96
C PHE A 90 -0.30 -20.26 -2.87
N GLY A 91 -0.50 -20.34 -4.20
CA GLY A 91 0.23 -19.52 -5.17
C GLY A 91 0.04 -18.02 -4.95
N LEU A 92 -1.17 -17.58 -4.63
CA LEU A 92 -1.46 -16.18 -4.30
C LEU A 92 -0.79 -15.73 -3.00
N LEU A 93 -0.73 -16.58 -1.97
CA LEU A 93 -0.02 -16.29 -0.72
C LEU A 93 1.49 -16.19 -0.93
N LEU A 94 2.08 -17.06 -1.76
CA LEU A 94 3.49 -16.94 -2.16
C LEU A 94 3.75 -15.64 -2.93
N LYS A 95 2.87 -15.28 -3.87
CA LYS A 95 2.92 -14.00 -4.60
C LYS A 95 2.84 -12.80 -3.66
N LEU A 96 1.95 -12.84 -2.66
CA LEU A 96 1.78 -11.80 -1.67
C LEU A 96 3.05 -11.63 -0.81
N GLY A 97 3.61 -12.73 -0.32
CA GLY A 97 4.84 -12.75 0.48
C GLY A 97 6.08 -12.33 -0.31
N GLY A 98 6.21 -12.79 -1.56
CA GLY A 98 7.27 -12.38 -2.48
C GLY A 98 7.24 -10.88 -2.74
N HIS A 99 6.07 -10.34 -3.10
CA HIS A 99 5.89 -8.89 -3.30
C HIS A 99 6.18 -8.09 -2.02
N PHE A 100 5.77 -8.58 -0.85
CA PHE A 100 6.12 -7.92 0.40
C PHE A 100 7.63 -7.86 0.61
N ARG A 101 8.32 -8.99 0.49
CA ARG A 101 9.77 -9.06 0.67
C ARG A 101 10.52 -8.16 -0.31
N GLU A 102 10.14 -8.19 -1.58
CA GLU A 102 10.85 -7.51 -2.67
C GLU A 102 10.52 -6.03 -2.81
N ALA A 103 9.32 -5.60 -2.43
CA ALA A 103 8.89 -4.21 -2.64
C ALA A 103 8.62 -3.43 -1.34
N LEU A 104 8.36 -4.12 -0.24
CA LEU A 104 7.98 -3.48 1.03
C LEU A 104 9.02 -3.71 2.13
N GLY A 105 9.74 -4.83 2.08
CA GLY A 105 10.72 -5.26 3.09
C GLY A 105 12.10 -4.62 2.99
N ASP A 106 12.41 -3.89 1.91
CA ASP A 106 13.69 -3.20 1.75
C ASP A 106 13.94 -2.18 2.86
N ALA A 107 15.22 -2.04 3.25
CA ALA A 107 15.65 -1.08 4.25
C ALA A 107 15.29 0.36 3.84
N ASP A 108 14.76 1.13 4.79
CA ASP A 108 14.46 2.55 4.56
C ASP A 108 15.74 3.34 4.25
N PRO A 109 15.71 4.25 3.26
CA PRO A 109 16.84 5.09 2.93
C PRO A 109 17.27 5.92 4.14
N THR A 110 18.57 6.13 4.26
CA THR A 110 19.16 7.09 5.19
C THR A 110 18.69 8.50 4.81
N GLY A 111 18.48 9.34 5.82
CA GLY A 111 18.01 10.72 5.62
C GLY A 111 17.73 11.39 6.95
N PRO A 112 17.12 12.59 6.95
CA PRO A 112 17.05 13.47 8.12
C PRO A 112 16.44 12.86 9.38
N LEU A 113 15.58 11.84 9.25
CA LEU A 113 15.01 11.13 10.41
C LEU A 113 16.01 10.23 11.15
N LYS A 114 17.06 9.76 10.48
CA LYS A 114 18.14 8.93 11.05
C LYS A 114 19.42 9.76 11.26
N GLU A 115 19.74 10.61 10.28
CA GLU A 115 20.96 11.43 10.24
C GLU A 115 20.58 12.88 9.88
N PRO A 116 20.26 13.73 10.88
CA PRO A 116 19.80 15.10 10.66
C PRO A 116 20.83 15.98 9.92
N GLU A 117 22.11 15.70 10.12
CA GLU A 117 23.25 16.45 9.54
C GLU A 117 23.82 15.78 8.28
N GLY A 118 23.26 14.64 7.87
CA GLY A 118 23.73 13.87 6.73
C GLY A 118 23.52 14.59 5.39
N ARG A 119 24.22 14.12 4.35
CA ARG A 119 24.01 14.61 2.98
C ARG A 119 22.58 14.30 2.53
N ILE A 120 21.85 15.34 2.15
CA ILE A 120 20.47 15.23 1.67
C ILE A 120 20.42 15.09 0.14
N GLU A 121 19.80 14.01 -0.32
CA GLU A 121 19.48 13.79 -1.73
C GLU A 121 17.96 13.66 -1.91
N LEU A 122 17.33 14.71 -2.43
CA LEU A 122 15.88 14.81 -2.51
C LEU A 122 15.25 13.90 -3.55
N LEU A 123 15.80 13.85 -4.76
CA LEU A 123 15.22 13.06 -5.86
C LEU A 123 15.15 11.55 -5.54
N PRO A 124 16.21 10.91 -4.99
CA PRO A 124 16.12 9.52 -4.56
C PRO A 124 15.03 9.29 -3.50
N LEU A 125 14.91 10.20 -2.51
CA LEU A 125 13.90 10.09 -1.45
C LEU A 125 12.47 10.24 -2.00
N GLN A 126 12.26 11.18 -2.91
CA GLN A 126 10.98 11.36 -3.60
C GLN A 126 10.58 10.09 -4.34
N ARG A 127 11.45 9.59 -5.23
CA ARG A 127 11.20 8.39 -6.05
C ARG A 127 10.95 7.16 -5.19
N TRP A 128 11.70 7.03 -4.08
CA TRP A 128 11.47 5.97 -3.11
C TRP A 128 10.08 6.06 -2.46
N ALA A 129 9.66 7.26 -2.03
CA ALA A 129 8.33 7.46 -1.41
C ALA A 129 7.20 7.15 -2.40
N GLU A 130 7.33 7.60 -3.65
CA GLU A 130 6.45 7.28 -4.78
C GLU A 130 6.32 5.78 -5.02
N TRP A 131 7.48 5.13 -5.08
CA TRP A 131 7.55 3.70 -5.28
C TRP A 131 6.89 2.93 -4.14
N LYS A 132 7.13 3.29 -2.86
CA LYS A 132 6.46 2.65 -1.71
C LYS A 132 4.93 2.78 -1.79
N ARG A 133 4.41 3.95 -2.15
CA ARG A 133 2.94 4.14 -2.34
C ARG A 133 2.40 3.24 -3.44
N THR A 134 3.11 3.15 -4.56
CA THR A 134 2.74 2.28 -5.68
C THR A 134 2.81 0.80 -5.28
N ALA A 135 3.85 0.40 -4.55
CA ALA A 135 4.05 -0.96 -4.07
C ALA A 135 2.95 -1.38 -3.09
N VAL A 136 2.52 -0.49 -2.18
CA VAL A 136 1.37 -0.73 -1.28
C VAL A 136 0.09 -0.93 -2.09
N GLY A 137 -0.16 -0.09 -3.11
CA GLY A 137 -1.31 -0.26 -3.99
C GLY A 137 -1.33 -1.64 -4.67
N ARG A 138 -0.19 -2.07 -5.23
CA ARG A 138 -0.04 -3.42 -5.81
C ARG A 138 -0.23 -4.52 -4.78
N HIS A 139 0.27 -4.35 -3.55
CA HIS A 139 0.09 -5.33 -2.48
C HIS A 139 -1.38 -5.48 -2.09
N MET A 140 -2.11 -4.37 -1.97
CA MET A 140 -3.56 -4.38 -1.72
C MET A 140 -4.33 -5.11 -2.84
N HIS A 141 -3.89 -4.97 -4.10
CA HIS A 141 -4.48 -5.71 -5.21
C HIS A 141 -4.29 -7.23 -5.06
N VAL A 142 -3.06 -7.69 -4.77
CA VAL A 142 -2.80 -9.12 -4.55
C VAL A 142 -3.57 -9.64 -3.32
N LEU A 143 -3.67 -8.83 -2.27
CA LEU A 143 -4.46 -9.18 -1.09
C LEU A 143 -5.96 -9.35 -1.43
N ALA A 144 -6.51 -8.53 -2.31
CA ALA A 144 -7.89 -8.70 -2.78
C ALA A 144 -8.09 -10.02 -3.54
N GLU A 145 -7.11 -10.44 -4.35
CA GLU A 145 -7.14 -11.76 -5.01
C GLU A 145 -7.11 -12.89 -3.97
N VAL A 146 -6.23 -12.81 -2.97
CA VAL A 146 -6.12 -13.79 -1.87
C VAL A 146 -7.45 -13.91 -1.13
N ILE A 147 -8.06 -12.79 -0.74
CA ILE A 147 -9.33 -12.79 0.00
C ILE A 147 -10.45 -13.38 -0.86
N SER A 148 -10.48 -13.07 -2.16
CA SER A 148 -11.50 -13.59 -3.06
C SER A 148 -11.39 -15.09 -3.24
N GLU A 149 -10.16 -15.59 -3.41
CA GLU A 149 -9.90 -17.03 -3.51
C GLU A 149 -10.22 -17.74 -2.19
N ALA A 150 -9.85 -17.14 -1.05
CA ALA A 150 -10.19 -17.64 0.27
C ALA A 150 -11.71 -17.73 0.48
N ALA A 151 -12.47 -16.72 0.08
CA ALA A 151 -13.93 -16.72 0.16
C ALA A 151 -14.56 -17.89 -0.62
N THR A 152 -13.94 -18.31 -1.72
CA THR A 152 -14.46 -19.44 -2.51
C THR A 152 -13.95 -20.81 -2.07
N SER A 153 -12.77 -20.88 -1.47
CA SER A 153 -12.06 -22.15 -1.21
C SER A 153 -12.00 -22.54 0.26
N LEU A 154 -12.00 -21.56 1.17
CA LEU A 154 -11.92 -21.78 2.62
C LEU A 154 -13.28 -21.72 3.31
N ALA A 155 -14.26 -20.99 2.76
CA ALA A 155 -15.59 -20.89 3.35
C ALA A 155 -16.31 -22.26 3.37
N ALA A 156 -17.02 -22.54 4.46
CA ALA A 156 -17.75 -23.80 4.62
C ALA A 156 -18.96 -23.88 3.69
N CYS A 157 -19.64 -22.75 3.49
CA CYS A 157 -20.73 -22.59 2.54
C CYS A 157 -20.59 -21.29 1.74
N PRO A 158 -21.30 -21.14 0.61
CA PRO A 158 -21.19 -19.94 -0.23
C PRO A 158 -21.64 -18.65 0.47
N GLU A 159 -22.57 -18.72 1.42
CA GLU A 159 -23.07 -17.58 2.21
C GLU A 159 -21.96 -16.98 3.09
N ASP A 160 -21.17 -17.83 3.74
CA ASP A 160 -19.99 -17.40 4.53
C ASP A 160 -18.95 -16.71 3.64
N GLY A 161 -18.73 -17.26 2.44
CA GLY A 161 -17.86 -16.66 1.43
C GLY A 161 -18.34 -15.29 1.00
N ALA A 162 -19.65 -15.14 0.76
CA ALA A 162 -20.25 -13.86 0.41
C ALA A 162 -20.15 -12.85 1.57
N ALA A 163 -20.38 -13.27 2.82
CA ALA A 163 -20.23 -12.43 4.00
C ALA A 163 -18.78 -11.93 4.16
N LEU A 164 -17.79 -12.80 3.95
CA LEU A 164 -16.38 -12.40 3.97
C LEU A 164 -16.08 -11.32 2.92
N LEU A 165 -16.64 -11.43 1.71
CA LEU A 165 -16.47 -10.43 0.65
C LEU A 165 -17.11 -9.08 1.02
N VAL A 166 -18.26 -9.07 1.70
CA VAL A 166 -18.89 -7.83 2.19
C VAL A 166 -18.01 -7.12 3.23
N VAL A 167 -17.44 -7.88 4.18
CA VAL A 167 -16.49 -7.33 5.16
C VAL A 167 -15.25 -6.78 4.44
N ALA A 168 -14.72 -7.52 3.46
CA ALA A 168 -13.58 -7.10 2.66
C ALA A 168 -13.84 -5.81 1.88
N GLU A 169 -15.01 -5.69 1.24
CA GLU A 169 -15.42 -4.45 0.56
C GLU A 169 -15.41 -3.26 1.53
N THR A 170 -15.95 -3.45 2.73
CA THR A 170 -16.02 -2.39 3.76
C THR A 170 -14.62 -1.92 4.17
N PHE A 171 -13.69 -2.85 4.43
CA PHE A 171 -12.32 -2.48 4.80
C PHE A 171 -11.58 -1.82 3.64
N PHE A 172 -11.71 -2.33 2.41
CA PHE A 172 -11.07 -1.75 1.24
C PHE A 172 -11.64 -0.37 0.87
N GLN A 173 -12.93 -0.12 1.11
CA GLN A 173 -13.51 1.21 0.93
C GLN A 173 -12.91 2.24 1.89
N ALA A 174 -12.61 1.83 3.12
CA ALA A 174 -12.02 2.72 4.11
C ALA A 174 -10.51 2.93 3.90
N GLU A 175 -9.77 1.88 3.55
CA GLU A 175 -8.31 1.85 3.69
C GLU A 175 -7.55 1.76 2.36
N CYS A 176 -8.18 1.20 1.31
CA CYS A 176 -7.48 0.99 0.05
C CYS A 176 -7.30 2.33 -0.70
N PRO A 177 -6.10 2.61 -1.24
CA PRO A 177 -5.86 3.76 -2.10
C PRO A 177 -6.87 3.82 -3.25
N VAL A 178 -7.38 5.03 -3.54
CA VAL A 178 -8.49 5.24 -4.50
C VAL A 178 -8.25 4.58 -5.85
N GLY A 179 -7.02 4.67 -6.39
CA GLY A 179 -6.67 4.09 -7.69
C GLY A 179 -6.78 2.56 -7.75
N GLU A 180 -6.56 1.87 -6.63
CA GLU A 180 -6.60 0.39 -6.56
C GLU A 180 -7.93 -0.12 -6.01
N ARG A 181 -8.65 0.71 -5.26
CA ARG A 181 -9.94 0.38 -4.64
C ARG A 181 -10.96 -0.15 -5.66
N GLN A 182 -11.15 0.56 -6.77
CA GLN A 182 -12.16 0.15 -7.77
C GLN A 182 -11.84 -1.22 -8.38
N ARG A 183 -10.56 -1.53 -8.58
CA ARG A 183 -10.12 -2.83 -9.08
C ARG A 183 -10.39 -3.92 -8.06
N ALA A 184 -10.03 -3.72 -6.79
CA ALA A 184 -10.31 -4.66 -5.72
C ALA A 184 -11.82 -4.94 -5.57
N LEU A 185 -12.64 -3.89 -5.52
CA LEU A 185 -14.10 -4.02 -5.43
C LEU A 185 -14.70 -4.78 -6.62
N LYS A 186 -14.15 -4.60 -7.84
CA LYS A 186 -14.58 -5.38 -9.00
C LYS A 186 -14.31 -6.87 -8.83
N VAL A 187 -13.15 -7.25 -8.27
CA VAL A 187 -12.81 -8.65 -7.99
C VAL A 187 -13.76 -9.24 -6.94
N PHE A 188 -14.03 -8.51 -5.86
CA PHE A 188 -14.96 -8.97 -4.81
C PHE A 188 -16.37 -9.19 -5.36
N ARG A 189 -16.92 -8.21 -6.09
CA ARG A 189 -18.27 -8.31 -6.67
C ARG A 189 -18.40 -9.43 -7.69
N ALA A 190 -17.40 -9.61 -8.55
CA ALA A 190 -17.40 -10.71 -9.52
C ALA A 190 -17.38 -12.08 -8.80
N THR A 191 -16.62 -12.19 -7.72
CA THR A 191 -16.53 -13.40 -6.91
C THR A 191 -17.84 -13.69 -6.18
N ALA A 192 -18.47 -12.67 -5.58
CA ALA A 192 -19.76 -12.77 -4.94
C ALA A 192 -20.88 -13.16 -5.93
N GLY A 193 -20.81 -12.71 -7.19
CA GLY A 193 -21.70 -13.16 -8.27
C GLY A 193 -21.61 -14.67 -8.49
N ARG A 194 -20.37 -15.18 -8.65
CA ARG A 194 -20.13 -16.63 -8.84
C ARG A 194 -20.57 -17.49 -7.66
N LEU A 195 -20.44 -17.00 -6.43
CA LEU A 195 -20.91 -17.72 -5.24
C LEU A 195 -22.44 -17.89 -5.25
N ARG A 196 -23.18 -16.83 -5.59
CA ARG A 196 -24.65 -16.87 -5.69
C ARG A 196 -25.15 -17.78 -6.80
N GLU A 197 -24.48 -17.80 -7.95
CA GLU A 197 -24.82 -18.73 -9.05
C GLU A 197 -24.68 -20.21 -8.63
N ARG A 198 -23.70 -20.52 -7.76
CA ARG A 198 -23.50 -21.87 -7.24
C ARG A 198 -24.54 -22.27 -6.20
N GLU A 199 -25.06 -21.34 -5.41
CA GLU A 199 -26.19 -21.58 -4.49
C GLU A 199 -27.45 -21.92 -5.28
N GLY A 200 -27.78 -21.13 -6.30
CA GLY A 200 -29.00 -21.32 -7.11
C GLY A 200 -29.00 -22.56 -8.03
N SER A 201 -27.86 -23.27 -8.11
CA SER A 201 -27.71 -24.50 -8.90
C SER A 201 -27.79 -25.78 -8.05
N ARG A 202 -27.99 -25.67 -6.73
CA ARG A 202 -28.16 -26.79 -5.79
C ARG A 202 -29.61 -26.93 -5.36
#